data_AF-A0A2D6NXI5-F1
#
_entry.id   AF-A0A2D6NXI5-F1
#
_cell.length_a   1.000
_cell.length_b   1.000
_cell.length_c   1.000
_cell.angle_alpha   90.00
_cell.angle_beta   90.00
_cell.angle_gamma   90.00
#
_symmetry.space_group_name_H-M   'P 1'
#
loop_
_entity.id
_entity.type
_entity.pdbx_description
1 polymer ?
#
loop_
_entity_poly.entity_id
_entity_poly.type
_entity_poly.pdbx_seq_one_letter_code
_entity_poly.pdbx_strand_id
1 'polypeptide(L)'
;MLNGFFNAIFGFLINWHPLGALIIISFLLTALITVAYKYFTDQELMKSLKAELKELQGQMKEAKHDTERLMQLQKQSMEKNMKYMMNSFKPTLITLVPILIIFSWLRATYSEIDLNFLGIHSWIWIYIIFSIVFSIGLRKILRVH
;
A
#
# COMPACT_ATOMS: atom_id res chain seq x y z
N MET A 1 24.97 2.67 -10.23
CA MET A 1 24.55 4.09 -10.17
C MET A 1 23.49 4.30 -9.08
N LEU A 2 22.36 3.59 -9.08
CA LEU A 2 21.30 3.75 -8.04
C LEU A 2 21.77 3.49 -6.60
N ASN A 3 22.59 2.45 -6.37
CA ASN A 3 23.13 2.16 -5.04
C ASN A 3 23.98 3.31 -4.49
N GLY A 4 24.76 3.98 -5.34
CA GLY A 4 25.58 5.13 -4.92
C GLY A 4 24.72 6.32 -4.48
N PHE A 5 23.62 6.58 -5.19
CA PHE A 5 22.67 7.63 -4.82
C PHE A 5 22.01 7.36 -3.46
N PHE A 6 21.45 6.17 -3.26
CA PHE A 6 20.80 5.83 -1.99
C PHE A 6 21.81 5.74 -0.83
N ASN A 7 23.03 5.24 -1.07
CA ASN A 7 24.08 5.23 -0.06
C ASN A 7 24.56 6.65 0.30
N ALA A 8 24.58 7.59 -0.64
CA ALA A 8 24.90 8.99 -0.33
C ALA A 8 23.85 9.63 0.59
N ILE A 9 22.57 9.29 0.41
CA ILE A 9 21.47 9.86 1.19
C ILE A 9 21.31 9.14 2.54
N PHE A 10 21.33 7.80 2.54
CA PHE A 10 20.97 6.98 3.70
C PHE A 10 22.14 6.22 4.31
N GLY A 11 23.31 6.17 3.66
CA GLY A 11 24.45 5.38 4.13
C GLY A 11 24.96 5.83 5.50
N PHE A 12 24.97 7.13 5.78
CA PHE A 12 25.34 7.64 7.12
C PHE A 12 24.40 7.10 8.21
N LEU A 13 23.10 7.01 7.90
CA LEU A 13 22.06 6.57 8.83
C LEU A 13 22.15 5.06 9.04
N ILE A 14 22.42 4.30 7.97
CA ILE A 14 22.63 2.86 8.03
C ILE A 14 23.86 2.52 8.88
N ASN A 15 24.97 3.23 8.67
CA ASN A 15 26.20 3.02 9.45
C ASN A 15 26.01 3.35 10.93
N TRP A 16 25.19 4.35 11.25
CA TRP A 16 24.94 4.72 12.64
C TRP A 16 24.01 3.73 13.34
N HIS A 17 22.86 3.42 12.73
CA HIS A 17 21.89 2.50 13.31
C HIS A 17 21.07 1.81 12.20
N PRO A 18 21.44 0.60 11.78
CA PRO A 18 20.81 -0.07 10.63
C PRO A 18 19.29 -0.25 10.75
N LEU A 19 18.81 -0.63 11.94
CA LEU A 19 17.37 -0.80 12.21
C LEU A 19 16.63 0.55 12.18
N GLY A 20 17.15 1.60 12.81
CA GLY A 20 16.57 2.94 12.77
C GLY A 20 16.51 3.50 11.35
N ALA A 21 17.56 3.27 10.56
CA ALA A 21 17.59 3.60 9.14
C ALA A 21 16.48 2.90 8.38
N LEU A 22 16.27 1.59 8.60
CA LEU A 22 15.22 0.81 7.95
C LEU A 22 13.83 1.36 8.29
N ILE A 23 13.58 1.69 9.56
CA ILE A 23 12.31 2.28 10.00
C ILE A 23 12.06 3.63 9.32
N ILE A 24 13.07 4.50 9.26
CA ILE A 24 12.96 5.83 8.62
C ILE A 24 12.70 5.67 7.12
N ILE A 25 13.43 4.79 6.44
CA ILE A 25 13.22 4.50 5.01
C ILE A 25 11.81 3.94 4.78
N SER A 26 11.36 3.02 5.64
CA SER A 26 10.01 2.45 5.58
C SER A 26 8.94 3.54 5.71
N PHE A 27 9.12 4.48 6.64
CA PHE A 27 8.22 5.61 6.83
C PHE A 27 8.19 6.53 5.60
N LEU A 28 9.36 6.96 5.11
CA LEU A 28 9.47 7.87 3.96
C LEU A 28 8.87 7.25 2.70
N LEU A 29 9.16 5.98 2.42
CA LEU A 29 8.60 5.27 1.28
C LEU A 29 7.08 5.11 1.42
N THR A 30 6.59 4.72 2.60
CA THR A 30 5.14 4.60 2.85
C THR A 30 4.42 5.94 2.72
N ALA A 31 5.02 7.02 3.21
CA ALA A 31 4.51 8.38 3.07
C ALA A 31 4.44 8.80 1.59
N LEU A 32 5.53 8.60 0.83
CA LEU A 32 5.58 8.87 -0.59
C LEU A 32 4.48 8.13 -1.35
N ILE A 33 4.35 6.81 -1.12
CA ILE A 33 3.32 5.97 -1.79
C ILE A 33 1.91 6.43 -1.40
N THR A 34 1.67 6.73 -0.12
CA THR A 34 0.35 7.14 0.35
C THR A 34 -0.05 8.49 -0.23
N VAL A 35 0.89 9.43 -0.31
CA VAL A 35 0.69 10.73 -0.95
C VAL A 35 0.46 10.57 -2.44
N ALA A 36 1.29 9.78 -3.13
CA ALA A 36 1.11 9.47 -4.54
C ALA A 36 -0.27 8.86 -4.80
N TYR A 37 -0.68 7.84 -4.02
CA TYR A 37 -2.01 7.23 -4.14
C TYR A 37 -3.13 8.27 -3.99
N LYS A 38 -3.01 9.19 -3.02
CA LYS A 38 -3.97 10.27 -2.83
C LYS A 38 -4.12 11.15 -4.06
N TYR A 39 -3.00 11.53 -4.69
CA TYR A 39 -3.00 12.43 -5.84
C TYR A 39 -3.34 11.74 -7.15
N PHE A 40 -2.98 10.47 -7.33
CA PHE A 40 -3.23 9.70 -8.55
C PHE A 40 -4.58 8.99 -8.57
N THR A 41 -5.35 9.06 -7.49
CA THR A 41 -6.69 8.46 -7.39
C THR A 41 -7.74 9.51 -7.03
N ASP A 42 -8.88 9.48 -7.71
CA ASP A 42 -10.05 10.29 -7.34
C ASP A 42 -10.67 9.77 -6.03
N GLN A 43 -10.41 10.47 -4.92
CA GLN A 43 -10.83 10.04 -3.59
C GLN A 43 -12.36 10.05 -3.41
N GLU A 44 -13.07 10.98 -4.05
CA GLU A 44 -14.53 11.05 -3.95
C GLU A 44 -15.17 9.90 -4.72
N LEU A 45 -14.68 9.61 -5.93
CA LEU A 45 -15.13 8.44 -6.71
C LEU A 45 -14.84 7.12 -5.99
N MET A 46 -13.66 6.97 -5.37
CA MET A 46 -13.33 5.74 -4.63
C MET A 46 -14.23 5.54 -3.41
N LYS A 47 -14.54 6.63 -2.70
CA LYS A 47 -15.45 6.63 -1.57
C LYS A 47 -16.88 6.29 -2.01
N SER A 48 -17.36 6.86 -3.12
CA SER A 48 -18.70 6.59 -3.64
C SER A 48 -18.83 5.14 -4.08
N LEU A 49 -17.84 4.61 -4.82
CA LEU A 49 -17.84 3.21 -5.27
C LEU A 49 -17.81 2.23 -4.08
N LYS A 50 -17.05 2.52 -3.02
CA LYS A 50 -17.08 1.70 -1.79
C LYS A 50 -18.44 1.71 -1.11
N ALA A 51 -19.10 2.86 -1.06
CA ALA A 51 -20.43 2.99 -0.46
C ALA A 51 -21.46 2.18 -1.27
N GLU A 52 -21.49 2.34 -2.59
CA GLU A 52 -22.36 1.59 -3.51
C GLU A 52 -22.12 0.08 -3.42
N LEU A 53 -20.85 -0.36 -3.37
CA LEU A 53 -20.51 -1.77 -3.20
C LEU A 53 -21.01 -2.33 -1.85
N LYS A 54 -20.95 -1.55 -0.78
CA LYS A 54 -21.47 -1.94 0.53
C LYS A 54 -23.00 -2.03 0.53
N GLU A 55 -23.67 -1.12 -0.17
CA GLU A 55 -25.12 -1.14 -0.35
C GLU A 55 -25.56 -2.36 -1.16
N LEU A 56 -24.90 -2.64 -2.29
CA LEU A 56 -25.13 -3.85 -3.09
C LEU A 56 -24.94 -5.13 -2.28
N GLN A 57 -23.93 -5.18 -1.39
CA GLN A 57 -23.77 -6.30 -0.46
C GLN A 57 -24.93 -6.45 0.53
N GLY A 58 -25.53 -5.34 0.97
CA GLY A 58 -26.74 -5.35 1.78
C GLY A 58 -27.93 -5.93 1.00
N GLN A 59 -28.18 -5.40 -0.20
CA GLN A 59 -29.27 -5.84 -1.06
C GLN A 59 -29.15 -7.32 -1.46
N MET A 60 -27.94 -7.82 -1.71
CA MET A 60 -27.71 -9.25 -1.97
C MET A 60 -28.06 -10.14 -0.76
N LYS A 61 -27.88 -9.65 0.48
CA LYS A 61 -28.27 -10.41 1.68
C LYS A 61 -29.78 -10.48 1.86
N GLU A 62 -30.51 -9.47 1.38
CA GLU A 62 -31.98 -9.42 1.41
C GLU A 62 -32.59 -10.24 0.27
N ALA A 63 -31.96 -10.23 -0.91
CA ALA A 63 -32.44 -10.92 -2.11
C ALA A 63 -32.13 -12.43 -2.13
N LYS A 64 -31.72 -13.07 -1.02
CA LYS A 64 -31.22 -14.46 -0.98
C LYS A 64 -32.09 -15.52 -1.68
N HIS A 65 -33.40 -15.30 -1.73
CA HIS A 65 -34.37 -16.24 -2.30
C HIS A 65 -34.83 -15.85 -3.71
N ASP A 66 -34.36 -14.73 -4.23
CA ASP A 66 -34.69 -14.22 -5.56
C ASP A 66 -33.46 -14.34 -6.47
N THR A 67 -33.36 -15.47 -7.17
CA THR A 67 -32.20 -15.80 -8.01
C THR A 67 -32.00 -14.80 -9.15
N GLU A 68 -33.09 -14.27 -9.73
CA GLU A 68 -33.00 -13.31 -10.82
C GLU A 68 -32.46 -11.97 -10.31
N ARG A 69 -33.01 -11.47 -9.21
CA ARG A 69 -32.53 -10.24 -8.56
C ARG A 69 -31.10 -10.38 -8.05
N LEU A 70 -30.71 -11.52 -7.48
CA LEU A 70 -29.33 -11.79 -7.08
C LEU A 70 -28.36 -11.71 -8.26
N MET A 71 -28.72 -12.31 -9.40
CA MET A 71 -27.89 -12.28 -10.59
C MET A 71 -27.70 -10.84 -11.10
N GLN A 72 -28.76 -10.03 -11.10
CA GLN A 72 -28.69 -8.61 -11.47
C GLN A 72 -27.78 -7.82 -10.51
N LEU A 73 -27.96 -7.98 -9.19
CA LEU A 73 -27.14 -7.32 -8.17
C LEU A 73 -25.67 -7.74 -8.25
N GLN A 74 -25.40 -9.01 -8.52
CA GLN A 74 -24.04 -9.51 -8.71
C GLN A 74 -23.38 -8.89 -9.94
N LYS A 75 -24.11 -8.77 -11.06
CA LYS A 75 -23.61 -8.10 -12.27
C LYS A 75 -23.27 -6.64 -12.00
N GLN A 76 -24.17 -5.90 -11.33
CA GLN A 76 -23.91 -4.51 -10.92
C GLN A 76 -22.69 -4.41 -9.98
N SER A 77 -22.58 -5.31 -9.00
CA SER A 77 -21.43 -5.39 -8.10
C SER A 77 -20.13 -5.63 -8.86
N MET A 78 -20.13 -6.51 -9.87
CA MET A 78 -18.97 -6.77 -10.70
C MET A 78 -18.55 -5.53 -11.51
N GLU A 79 -19.50 -4.85 -12.15
CA GLU A 79 -19.25 -3.61 -12.90
C GLU A 79 -18.65 -2.52 -12.00
N LYS A 80 -19.21 -2.32 -10.80
CA LYS A 80 -18.71 -1.34 -9.83
C LYS A 80 -17.34 -1.73 -9.26
N ASN A 81 -17.13 -3.01 -8.96
CA ASN A 81 -15.81 -3.51 -8.54
C ASN A 81 -14.76 -3.32 -9.63
N MET A 82 -15.10 -3.52 -10.91
CA MET A 82 -14.19 -3.23 -12.02
C MET A 82 -13.87 -1.76 -12.13
N LYS A 83 -14.87 -0.88 -12.05
CA LYS A 83 -14.61 0.56 -12.03
C LYS A 83 -13.71 0.96 -10.86
N TYR A 84 -13.95 0.42 -9.67
CA TYR A 84 -13.11 0.65 -8.48
C TYR A 84 -11.68 0.15 -8.70
N MET A 85 -11.53 -1.08 -9.18
CA MET A 85 -10.23 -1.69 -9.45
C MET A 85 -9.45 -0.88 -10.48
N MET A 86 -10.04 -0.53 -11.63
CA MET A 86 -9.38 0.27 -12.67
C MET A 86 -8.89 1.62 -12.15
N ASN A 87 -9.67 2.29 -11.29
CA ASN A 87 -9.27 3.56 -10.67
C ASN A 87 -8.11 3.37 -9.67
N SER A 88 -8.10 2.27 -8.90
CA SER A 88 -6.98 1.94 -8.01
C SER A 88 -5.73 1.41 -8.73
N PHE A 89 -5.88 0.86 -9.94
CA PHE A 89 -4.81 0.15 -10.64
C PHE A 89 -3.77 1.11 -11.22
N LYS A 90 -4.20 2.27 -11.74
CA LYS A 90 -3.30 3.33 -12.22
C LYS A 90 -2.28 3.77 -11.15
N PRO A 91 -2.69 4.19 -9.94
CA PRO A 91 -1.78 4.48 -8.83
C PRO A 91 -0.88 3.30 -8.46
N THR A 92 -1.43 2.09 -8.47
CA THR A 92 -0.68 0.88 -8.12
C THR A 92 0.51 0.67 -9.07
N LEU A 93 0.30 0.79 -10.39
CA LEU A 93 1.38 0.67 -11.37
C LEU A 93 2.43 1.79 -11.23
N ILE A 94 1.98 3.01 -11.00
CA ILE A 94 2.87 4.17 -10.83
C ILE A 94 3.75 3.99 -9.59
N THR A 95 3.17 3.49 -8.49
CA THR A 95 3.88 3.28 -7.21
C THR A 95 4.71 1.99 -7.19
N LEU A 96 4.42 1.02 -8.05
CA LEU A 96 5.20 -0.23 -8.14
C LEU A 96 6.65 0.03 -8.57
N VAL A 97 6.87 0.91 -9.55
CA VAL A 97 8.21 1.24 -10.05
C VAL A 97 9.15 1.76 -8.94
N PRO A 98 8.78 2.82 -8.17
CA PRO A 98 9.63 3.29 -7.09
C PRO A 98 9.79 2.26 -5.96
N ILE A 99 8.77 1.45 -5.67
CA ILE A 99 8.88 0.35 -4.70
C ILE A 99 9.97 -0.63 -5.13
N LEU A 100 9.95 -1.10 -6.37
CA LEU A 100 10.92 -2.08 -6.87
C LEU A 100 12.35 -1.54 -6.87
N ILE A 101 12.53 -0.27 -7.24
CA ILE A 101 13.85 0.39 -7.22
C ILE A 101 14.41 0.40 -5.79
N ILE A 102 13.60 0.82 -4.81
CA ILE A 102 14.05 0.90 -3.41
C ILE A 102 14.24 -0.51 -2.82
N PHE A 103 13.36 -1.46 -3.13
CA PHE A 103 13.49 -2.84 -2.67
C PHE A 103 14.75 -3.52 -3.20
N SER A 104 15.12 -3.27 -4.46
CA SER A 104 16.37 -3.79 -5.04
C SER A 104 17.58 -3.30 -4.25
N TRP A 105 17.61 -2.02 -3.88
CA TRP A 105 18.68 -1.43 -3.07
C TRP A 105 18.65 -1.90 -1.60
N LEU A 106 17.47 -1.95 -0.97
CA LEU A 106 17.31 -2.46 0.40
C LEU A 106 17.81 -3.89 0.51
N ARG A 107 17.49 -4.74 -0.47
CA ARG A 107 17.98 -6.11 -0.53
C ARG A 107 19.51 -6.17 -0.56
N ALA A 108 20.14 -5.38 -1.43
CA ALA A 108 21.60 -5.36 -1.54
C ALA A 108 22.31 -4.81 -0.28
N THR A 109 21.63 -3.95 0.47
CA THR A 109 22.20 -3.29 1.66
C THR A 109 21.99 -4.11 2.92
N TYR A 110 20.82 -4.72 3.09
CA TYR A 110 20.42 -5.41 4.32
C TYR A 110 20.51 -6.93 4.23
N SER A 111 20.91 -7.53 3.10
CA SER A 111 21.11 -8.98 3.01
C SER A 111 22.23 -9.50 3.91
N GLU A 112 23.23 -8.67 4.18
CA GLU A 112 24.41 -9.03 4.97
C GLU A 112 24.37 -8.42 6.38
N ILE A 113 23.36 -7.61 6.69
CA ILE A 113 23.20 -6.97 7.99
C ILE A 113 22.26 -7.84 8.84
N ASP A 114 22.77 -8.36 9.96
CA ASP A 114 21.92 -8.99 10.96
C ASP A 114 21.14 -7.91 11.72
N LEU A 115 19.81 -7.94 11.55
CA LEU A 115 18.89 -7.11 12.31
C LEU A 115 18.24 -7.97 13.38
N ASN A 116 17.83 -7.37 14.49
CA ASN A 116 16.95 -8.04 15.43
C ASN A 116 15.90 -7.05 15.90
N PHE A 117 14.64 -7.34 15.57
CA PHE A 117 13.49 -6.62 16.10
C PHE A 117 12.50 -7.62 16.70
N LEU A 118 12.46 -7.69 18.03
CA LEU A 118 11.55 -8.59 18.76
C LEU A 118 11.64 -10.07 18.31
N GLY A 119 12.85 -10.54 17.96
CA GLY A 119 13.09 -11.89 17.47
C GLY A 119 12.92 -12.07 15.95
N ILE A 120 12.57 -11.00 15.22
CA ILE A 120 12.53 -10.99 13.76
C ILE A 120 13.89 -10.54 13.24
N HIS A 121 14.57 -11.42 12.53
CA HIS A 121 15.88 -11.13 11.93
C HIS A 121 15.83 -10.67 10.47
N SER A 122 14.70 -10.91 9.81
CA SER A 122 14.57 -10.60 8.40
C SER A 122 14.17 -9.15 8.17
N TRP A 123 15.04 -8.38 7.50
CA TRP A 123 14.80 -6.98 7.18
C TRP A 123 13.48 -6.75 6.42
N ILE A 124 13.07 -7.68 5.56
CA ILE A 124 11.83 -7.55 4.78
C ILE A 124 10.59 -7.60 5.68
N TRP A 125 10.59 -8.48 6.68
CA TRP A 125 9.47 -8.59 7.62
C TRP A 125 9.39 -7.38 8.52
N ILE A 126 10.53 -6.87 9.00
CA ILE A 126 10.60 -5.62 9.76
C ILE A 126 10.03 -4.46 8.93
N TYR A 127 10.49 -4.31 7.68
CA TYR A 127 9.97 -3.31 6.75
C TYR A 127 8.45 -3.43 6.55
N ILE A 128 7.93 -4.64 6.31
CA ILE A 128 6.50 -4.87 6.09
C ILE A 128 5.68 -4.47 7.33
N ILE A 129 6.11 -4.87 8.53
CA ILE A 129 5.39 -4.53 9.77
C ILE A 129 5.33 -3.02 9.96
N PHE A 130 6.47 -2.33 9.88
CA PHE A 130 6.51 -0.88 10.05
C PHE A 130 5.74 -0.15 8.95
N SER A 131 5.87 -0.57 7.69
CA SER A 131 5.13 0.04 6.58
C SER A 131 3.61 -0.11 6.76
N ILE A 132 3.11 -1.26 7.23
CA ILE A 132 1.67 -1.43 7.54
C ILE A 132 1.23 -0.44 8.63
N VAL A 133 1.96 -0.37 9.74
CA VAL A 133 1.67 0.53 10.86
C VAL A 133 1.64 2.00 10.40
N PHE A 134 2.68 2.44 9.69
CA PHE A 134 2.75 3.78 9.14
C PHE A 134 1.63 4.05 8.14
N SER A 135 1.31 3.07 7.28
CA SER A 135 0.30 3.23 6.25
C SER A 135 -1.10 3.39 6.83
N ILE A 136 -1.42 2.69 7.93
CA ILE A 136 -2.66 2.90 8.69
C ILE A 136 -2.72 4.34 9.23
N GLY A 137 -1.65 4.81 9.88
CA GLY A 137 -1.58 6.17 10.42
C GLY A 137 -1.69 7.25 9.34
N LEU A 138 -0.88 7.13 8.28
CA LEU A 138 -0.83 8.08 7.18
C LEU A 138 -2.14 8.15 6.40
N ARG A 139 -2.79 7.01 6.10
CA ARG A 139 -4.09 7.01 5.42
C ARG A 139 -5.16 7.72 6.23
N LYS A 140 -5.16 7.54 7.56
CA LYS A 140 -6.09 8.23 8.46
C LYS A 140 -5.84 9.73 8.50
N ILE A 141 -4.58 10.15 8.62
CA ILE A 141 -4.18 11.58 8.66
C ILE A 141 -4.50 12.26 7.32
N LEU A 142 -4.15 11.62 6.21
CA LEU A 142 -4.28 12.18 4.87
C LEU A 142 -5.68 12.01 4.27
N ARG A 143 -6.61 11.36 4.98
CA ARG A 143 -7.98 11.04 4.53
C ARG A 143 -7.98 10.32 3.17
N VAL A 144 -7.13 9.31 3.05
CA VAL A 144 -7.07 8.45 1.87
C VAL A 144 -8.09 7.33 2.03
N HIS A 145 -8.98 7.21 1.04
CA HIS A 145 -10.15 6.33 1.11
C HIS A 145 -9.98 5.05 0.29
#